data_AF-A0A9Q9EK12-F1
#
_entry.id   AF-A0A9Q9EK12-F1
#
_cell.length_a   1.000
_cell.length_b   1.000
_cell.length_c   1.000
_cell.angle_alpha   90.00
_cell.angle_beta   90.00
_cell.angle_gamma   90.00
#
_symmetry.space_group_name_H-M   'P 1'
#
loop_
_entity.id
_entity.type
_entity.pdbx_description
1 polymer ?
#
loop_
_entity_poly.entity_id
_entity_poly.type
_entity_poly.pdbx_seq_one_letter_code
_entity_poly.pdbx_strand_id
1 'polypeptide(L)'
;MVEGFEDHCTRFQGLLDEDQQPKARRQQISDDIAEKQAAIRQLSLEIEVRELQQEGLQQQQNDLDMRQLDAMRGQMLSTTGGTERSLPNPRKRAHSSSDTTSALAETSPVCNRHVRRGQKGTPLNGRLEHDTDDASTDTSDVLSEVEVGRRVHIEASLPGKPEVVEEGPIHASFPTVPRIDGVWVEIACAVCGDNCTFRGCMRSLKSARQHHTHRHKDVSYTGLLNCCSMRKVSEDDV
;
A
#
# COMPACT_ATOMS: atom_id res chain seq x y z
N MET A 1 -1.68 -49.24 -62.43
CA MET A 1 -2.81 -48.50 -61.82
C MET A 1 -2.83 -48.73 -60.31
N VAL A 2 -1.77 -48.36 -59.57
CA VAL A 2 -1.78 -48.25 -58.10
C VAL A 2 -0.71 -47.24 -57.68
N GLU A 3 -0.81 -46.00 -58.15
CA GLU A 3 0.06 -44.89 -57.69
C GLU A 3 -0.89 -43.76 -57.31
N GLY A 4 -1.15 -43.57 -56.01
CA GLY A 4 -2.07 -42.52 -55.56
C GLY A 4 -2.62 -42.63 -54.14
N PHE A 5 -2.19 -43.58 -53.31
CA PHE A 5 -2.71 -43.73 -51.93
C PHE A 5 -1.75 -43.26 -50.83
N GLU A 6 -0.47 -42.97 -51.13
CA GLU A 6 0.52 -42.61 -50.11
C GLU A 6 0.50 -41.12 -49.71
N ASP A 7 -0.02 -40.23 -50.57
CA ASP A 7 -0.03 -38.78 -50.31
C ASP A 7 -1.13 -38.30 -49.34
N HIS A 8 -2.07 -39.17 -48.95
CA HIS A 8 -3.14 -38.80 -48.02
C HIS A 8 -2.80 -39.05 -46.54
N CYS A 9 -1.77 -39.84 -46.24
CA CYS A 9 -1.37 -40.14 -44.85
C CYS A 9 -0.51 -39.04 -44.20
N THR A 10 0.30 -38.31 -44.97
CA THR A 10 1.17 -37.25 -44.44
C THR A 10 0.39 -36.01 -44.00
N ARG A 11 -0.77 -35.75 -44.59
CA ARG A 11 -1.61 -34.58 -44.26
C ARG A 11 -2.32 -34.69 -42.91
N PHE A 12 -2.56 -35.90 -42.40
CA PHE A 12 -3.22 -36.10 -41.10
C PHE A 12 -2.27 -36.07 -39.90
N GLN A 13 -0.96 -36.28 -40.11
CA GLN A 13 0.02 -36.18 -39.01
C GLN A 13 0.25 -34.73 -38.56
N GLY A 14 0.15 -33.74 -39.45
CA GLY A 14 0.34 -32.32 -39.09
C GLY A 14 -0.74 -31.72 -38.17
N LEU A 15 -1.95 -32.31 -38.14
CA LEU A 15 -3.06 -31.80 -37.31
C LEU A 15 -2.98 -32.27 -35.84
N LEU A 16 -2.18 -33.30 -35.53
CA LEU A 16 -2.00 -33.77 -34.15
C LEU A 16 -0.91 -33.00 -33.40
N ASP A 17 -0.02 -32.29 -34.11
CA ASP A 17 1.04 -31.48 -33.50
C ASP A 17 0.58 -30.07 -33.09
N GLU A 18 -0.45 -29.52 -33.73
CA GLU A 18 -0.99 -28.19 -33.36
C GLU A 18 -1.63 -28.17 -31.96
N ASP A 19 -2.13 -29.32 -31.49
CA ASP A 19 -2.78 -29.43 -30.18
C ASP A 19 -1.78 -29.59 -29.00
N GLN A 20 -0.49 -29.82 -29.31
CA GLN A 20 0.59 -29.89 -28.30
C GLN A 20 1.20 -28.52 -27.97
N GLN A 21 1.25 -27.59 -28.93
CA GLN A 21 1.77 -26.24 -28.71
C GLN A 21 1.09 -25.46 -27.56
N PRO A 22 -0.27 -25.47 -27.41
CA PRO A 22 -0.90 -24.72 -26.33
C PRO A 22 -0.59 -25.29 -24.95
N LYS A 23 -0.32 -26.60 -24.83
CA LYS A 23 0.04 -27.24 -23.55
C LYS A 23 1.44 -26.85 -23.12
N ALA A 24 2.41 -26.92 -24.03
CA ALA A 24 3.78 -26.51 -23.75
C ALA A 24 3.86 -25.03 -23.32
N ARG A 25 3.13 -24.15 -24.02
CA ARG A 25 3.08 -22.73 -23.68
C ARG A 25 2.43 -22.47 -22.32
N ARG A 26 1.37 -23.20 -21.96
CA ARG A 26 0.74 -23.09 -20.64
C ARG A 26 1.68 -23.54 -19.53
N GLN A 27 2.41 -24.63 -19.75
CA GLN A 27 3.40 -25.10 -18.78
C GLN A 27 4.50 -24.05 -18.58
N GLN A 28 5.05 -23.52 -19.67
CA GLN A 28 6.05 -22.46 -19.61
C GLN A 28 5.57 -21.22 -18.83
N ILE A 29 4.35 -20.75 -19.10
CA ILE A 29 3.76 -19.63 -18.34
C ILE A 29 3.61 -19.98 -16.85
N SER A 30 3.22 -21.21 -16.54
CA SER A 30 3.10 -21.68 -15.15
C SER A 30 4.46 -21.68 -14.43
N ASP A 31 5.51 -22.13 -15.10
CA ASP A 31 6.87 -22.19 -14.57
C ASP A 31 7.42 -20.77 -14.35
N ASP A 32 7.21 -19.86 -15.31
CA ASP A 32 7.57 -18.44 -15.19
C ASP A 32 6.87 -17.75 -14.01
N ILE A 33 5.58 -18.07 -13.78
CA ILE A 33 4.83 -17.55 -12.63
C ILE A 33 5.42 -18.09 -11.32
N ALA A 34 5.73 -19.39 -11.27
CA ALA A 34 6.30 -20.01 -10.09
C ALA A 34 7.68 -19.42 -9.74
N GLU A 35 8.53 -19.17 -10.75
CA GLU A 35 9.83 -18.52 -10.60
C GLU A 35 9.68 -17.09 -10.06
N LYS A 36 8.80 -16.28 -10.65
CA LYS A 36 8.53 -14.92 -10.17
C LYS A 36 8.00 -14.90 -8.74
N GLN A 37 7.12 -15.84 -8.38
CA GLN A 37 6.63 -15.97 -7.02
C GLN A 37 7.74 -16.36 -6.03
N ALA A 38 8.70 -17.20 -6.44
CA ALA A 38 9.86 -17.53 -5.63
C ALA A 38 10.77 -16.30 -5.41
N ALA A 39 11.02 -15.51 -6.45
CA ALA A 39 11.79 -14.27 -6.35
C ALA A 39 11.14 -13.25 -5.41
N ILE A 40 9.81 -13.09 -5.47
CA ILE A 40 9.06 -12.19 -4.56
C ILE A 40 9.21 -12.65 -3.10
N ARG A 41 9.13 -13.95 -2.83
CA ARG A 41 9.33 -14.49 -1.47
C ARG A 41 10.75 -14.22 -0.97
N GLN A 42 11.76 -14.40 -1.83
CA GLN A 42 13.15 -14.13 -1.47
C GLN A 42 13.39 -12.66 -1.15
N LEU A 43 12.87 -11.74 -1.98
CA LEU A 43 12.97 -10.30 -1.73
C LEU A 43 12.25 -9.89 -0.44
N SER A 44 11.12 -10.52 -0.13
CA SER A 44 10.39 -10.25 1.11
C SER A 44 11.23 -10.61 2.36
N LEU A 45 11.91 -11.76 2.32
CA LEU A 45 12.83 -12.16 3.40
C LEU A 45 14.05 -11.23 3.51
N GLU A 46 14.59 -10.76 2.39
CA GLU A 46 15.71 -9.82 2.39
C GLU A 46 15.32 -8.47 3.02
N ILE A 47 14.10 -7.99 2.75
CA ILE A 47 13.55 -6.79 3.39
C ILE A 47 13.43 -6.98 4.89
N GLU A 48 12.86 -8.10 5.35
CA GLU A 48 12.71 -8.41 6.78
C GLU A 48 14.07 -8.44 7.51
N VAL A 49 15.09 -9.05 6.90
CA VAL A 49 16.46 -9.06 7.45
C VAL A 49 17.05 -7.65 7.53
N ARG A 50 16.83 -6.80 6.53
CA ARG A 50 17.29 -5.41 6.55
C ARG A 50 16.58 -4.57 7.61
N GLU A 51 15.28 -4.78 7.81
CA GLU A 51 14.51 -4.12 8.86
C GLU A 51 15.06 -4.48 10.25
N LEU A 52 15.27 -5.77 10.52
CA LEU A 52 15.88 -6.23 11.79
C LEU A 52 17.30 -5.66 12.00
N GLN A 53 18.09 -5.56 10.93
CA GLN A 53 19.42 -4.96 11.01
C GLN A 53 19.34 -3.45 11.33
N GLN A 54 18.38 -2.75 10.75
CA GLN A 54 18.15 -1.33 11.02
C GLN A 54 17.68 -1.10 12.46
N GLU A 55 16.78 -1.93 12.97
CA GLU A 55 16.34 -1.88 14.38
C GLU A 55 17.51 -2.11 15.34
N GLY A 56 18.41 -3.04 15.03
CA GLY A 56 19.62 -3.29 15.83
C GLY A 56 20.56 -2.07 15.89
N LEU A 57 20.76 -1.38 14.77
CA LEU A 57 21.55 -0.14 14.72
C LEU A 57 20.88 0.99 15.49
N GLN A 58 19.54 1.11 15.38
CA GLN A 58 18.78 2.11 16.12
C GLN A 58 18.86 1.88 17.63
N GLN A 59 18.77 0.62 18.08
CA GLN A 59 18.93 0.27 19.49
C GLN A 59 20.33 0.61 20.00
N GLN A 60 21.36 0.31 19.21
CA GLN A 60 22.74 0.66 19.55
C GLN A 60 22.93 2.18 19.69
N GLN A 61 22.30 2.98 18.81
CA GLN A 61 22.33 4.43 18.91
C GLN A 61 21.65 4.92 20.21
N ASN A 62 20.45 4.39 20.51
CA ASN A 62 19.73 4.73 21.74
C ASN A 62 20.57 4.40 23.00
N ASP A 63 21.28 3.27 23.01
CA ASP A 63 22.15 2.88 24.11
C ASP A 63 23.35 3.83 24.27
N LEU A 64 23.93 4.29 23.15
CA LEU A 64 25.00 5.29 23.18
C LEU A 64 24.50 6.63 23.72
N ASP A 65 23.33 7.08 23.29
CA ASP A 65 22.71 8.32 23.75
C ASP A 65 22.40 8.28 25.25
N MET A 66 21.88 7.14 25.74
CA MET A 66 21.66 6.91 27.18
C MET A 66 22.97 6.96 27.97
N ARG A 67 24.04 6.32 27.47
CA ARG A 67 25.37 6.38 28.12
C ARG A 67 25.95 7.80 28.14
N GLN A 68 25.75 8.58 27.09
CA GLN A 68 26.17 9.98 27.04
C GLN A 68 25.41 10.83 28.06
N LEU A 69 24.09 10.61 28.18
CA LEU A 69 23.25 11.30 29.17
C LEU A 69 23.70 11.00 30.60
N ASP A 70 23.97 9.73 30.92
CA ASP A 70 24.47 9.32 32.23
C ASP A 70 25.86 9.90 32.53
N ALA A 71 26.74 9.94 31.52
CA ALA A 71 28.06 10.55 31.65
C ALA A 71 27.99 12.05 31.95
N MET A 72 27.11 12.79 31.27
CA MET A 72 26.88 14.22 31.54
C MET A 72 26.29 14.44 32.94
N ARG A 73 25.38 13.57 33.38
CA ARG A 73 24.79 13.64 34.73
C ARG A 73 25.83 13.38 35.82
N GLY A 74 26.73 12.42 35.62
CA GLY A 74 27.80 12.10 36.57
C GLY A 74 28.88 13.17 36.71
N GLN A 75 29.18 13.92 35.65
CA GLN A 75 30.19 15.00 35.69
C GLN A 75 29.77 16.21 36.55
N MET A 76 28.46 16.45 36.72
CA MET A 76 27.94 17.58 37.50
C MET A 76 28.13 17.43 39.04
N LEU A 77 28.56 16.26 39.52
CA LEU A 77 28.76 16.00 40.96
C LEU A 77 30.23 16.09 41.43
N SER A 78 31.18 16.39 40.53
CA SER A 78 32.62 16.32 40.86
C SER A 78 33.32 17.68 41.03
N THR A 79 32.62 18.81 41.01
CA THR A 79 33.24 20.15 41.02
C THR A 79 32.87 20.98 42.23
N THR A 80 33.02 20.48 43.46
CA THR A 80 33.25 21.35 44.64
C THR A 80 33.70 20.50 45.82
N GLY A 81 34.98 20.55 46.15
CA GLY A 81 35.43 20.21 47.51
C GLY A 81 36.74 19.43 47.59
N GLY A 82 37.83 20.15 47.80
CA GLY A 82 38.83 19.71 48.77
C GLY A 82 40.03 18.96 48.22
N THR A 83 41.07 19.75 47.91
CA THR A 83 42.47 19.37 48.08
C THR A 83 42.69 18.78 49.47
N GLU A 84 42.79 17.46 49.64
CA GLU A 84 43.66 16.87 50.68
C GLU A 84 44.37 15.63 50.14
N ARG A 85 45.70 15.75 50.08
CA ARG A 85 46.64 14.69 49.74
C ARG A 85 46.49 13.53 50.72
N SER A 86 46.15 12.34 50.24
CA SER A 86 46.42 11.11 51.00
C SER A 86 46.95 10.02 50.09
N LEU A 87 48.09 9.46 50.51
CA LEU A 87 48.95 8.53 49.79
C LEU A 87 48.31 7.12 49.66
N PRO A 88 48.71 6.33 48.65
CA PRO A 88 48.10 5.03 48.38
C PRO A 88 48.62 3.96 49.33
N ASN A 89 47.69 3.19 49.91
CA ASN A 89 48.00 1.98 50.66
C ASN A 89 47.66 0.75 49.79
N PRO A 90 48.63 -0.09 49.42
CA PRO A 90 48.37 -1.29 48.62
C PRO A 90 48.11 -2.46 49.56
N ARG A 91 46.92 -3.08 49.51
CA ARG A 91 46.72 -4.54 49.69
C ARG A 91 45.24 -4.94 49.78
N LYS A 92 45.00 -6.18 49.30
CA LYS A 92 43.82 -7.06 49.41
C LYS A 92 42.85 -6.84 48.24
N ARG A 93 42.79 -7.69 47.20
CA ARG A 93 42.65 -9.17 47.13
C ARG A 93 41.39 -9.64 47.88
N ALA A 94 40.28 -9.79 47.16
CA ALA A 94 39.28 -10.81 47.43
C ALA A 94 38.47 -11.10 46.16
N HIS A 95 38.45 -12.39 45.82
CA HIS A 95 37.60 -13.01 44.84
C HIS A 95 36.14 -13.00 45.33
N SER A 96 35.17 -12.87 44.43
CA SER A 96 33.83 -13.44 44.66
C SER A 96 33.15 -13.74 43.34
N SER A 97 33.13 -15.02 43.00
CA SER A 97 32.28 -15.66 41.99
C SER A 97 30.91 -15.93 42.60
N SER A 98 29.83 -15.67 41.85
CA SER A 98 28.55 -16.34 42.09
C SER A 98 27.75 -16.39 40.79
N ASP A 99 27.69 -17.60 40.24
CA ASP A 99 26.67 -18.07 39.33
C ASP A 99 25.27 -17.89 39.92
N THR A 100 24.29 -17.54 39.09
CA THR A 100 22.90 -17.96 39.32
C THR A 100 22.24 -18.28 37.98
N THR A 101 22.01 -19.58 37.78
CA THR A 101 21.11 -20.15 36.79
C THR A 101 19.66 -19.90 37.23
N SER A 102 18.78 -19.54 36.29
CA SER A 102 17.34 -19.66 36.48
C SER A 102 16.65 -19.88 35.14
N ALA A 103 16.30 -21.14 34.93
CA ALA A 103 15.22 -21.56 34.07
C ALA A 103 13.90 -21.41 34.83
N LEU A 104 12.79 -21.08 34.14
CA LEU A 104 11.48 -21.76 34.26
C LEU A 104 10.36 -21.04 33.48
N ALA A 105 9.50 -21.90 32.90
CA ALA A 105 8.07 -21.74 32.60
C ALA A 105 7.67 -20.76 31.47
N GLU A 106 7.27 -21.23 30.29
CA GLU A 106 5.95 -21.84 29.98
C GLU A 106 4.76 -21.09 30.57
N THR A 107 3.96 -20.44 29.72
CA THR A 107 2.49 -20.55 29.73
C THR A 107 1.90 -20.01 28.43
N SER A 108 1.10 -20.87 27.78
CA SER A 108 0.14 -20.50 26.74
C SER A 108 -1.15 -19.97 27.41
N PRO A 109 -2.00 -19.19 26.71
CA PRO A 109 -3.28 -19.79 26.39
C PRO A 109 -3.93 -19.38 25.04
N VAL A 110 -4.67 -20.37 24.55
CA VAL A 110 -5.72 -20.43 23.52
C VAL A 110 -6.76 -19.31 23.62
N CYS A 111 -7.26 -18.81 22.49
CA CYS A 111 -8.66 -18.41 22.31
C CYS A 111 -9.18 -18.58 20.86
N ASN A 112 -10.31 -19.27 20.77
CA ASN A 112 -11.14 -19.56 19.60
C ASN A 112 -11.90 -18.34 19.04
N ARG A 113 -12.27 -18.32 17.74
CA ARG A 113 -13.70 -18.37 17.32
C ARG A 113 -13.94 -18.37 15.81
N HIS A 114 -14.77 -19.32 15.40
CA HIS A 114 -15.57 -19.31 14.17
C HIS A 114 -16.68 -18.25 14.21
N VAL A 115 -16.96 -17.57 13.09
CA VAL A 115 -18.32 -17.12 12.73
C VAL A 115 -18.58 -17.22 11.21
N ARG A 116 -19.70 -17.91 10.94
CA ARG A 116 -20.63 -18.07 9.80
C ARG A 116 -20.64 -16.96 8.72
N ARG A 117 -20.73 -17.27 7.41
CA ARG A 117 -21.83 -17.87 6.58
C ARG A 117 -22.90 -16.85 6.13
N GLY A 118 -22.82 -16.47 4.84
CA GLY A 118 -23.95 -16.31 3.93
C GLY A 118 -24.59 -14.92 3.80
N GLN A 119 -24.70 -14.42 2.56
CA GLN A 119 -25.99 -14.09 1.94
C GLN A 119 -25.86 -13.86 0.43
N LYS A 120 -26.79 -14.48 -0.30
CA LYS A 120 -27.10 -14.26 -1.72
C LYS A 120 -27.95 -13.00 -1.85
N GLY A 121 -27.74 -12.22 -2.90
CA GLY A 121 -28.63 -11.13 -3.28
C GLY A 121 -28.41 -10.70 -4.72
N THR A 122 -29.30 -11.13 -5.62
CA THR A 122 -29.58 -10.53 -6.94
C THR A 122 -30.47 -9.30 -6.77
N PRO A 123 -30.31 -8.27 -7.61
CA PRO A 123 -31.45 -7.78 -8.40
C PRO A 123 -31.03 -7.40 -9.85
N LEU A 124 -31.74 -7.84 -10.90
CA LEU A 124 -32.93 -7.22 -11.54
C LEU A 124 -32.72 -5.81 -12.13
N ASN A 125 -32.59 -5.81 -13.47
CA ASN A 125 -33.15 -4.93 -14.51
C ASN A 125 -33.46 -3.45 -14.23
N GLY A 126 -32.94 -2.60 -15.13
CA GLY A 126 -33.45 -1.25 -15.39
C GLY A 126 -32.73 -0.61 -16.58
N ARG A 127 -33.11 -1.00 -17.80
CA ARG A 127 -32.69 -0.34 -19.06
C ARG A 127 -33.55 0.91 -19.23
N LEU A 128 -32.99 2.07 -18.93
CA LEU A 128 -33.59 3.37 -19.18
C LEU A 128 -33.05 3.89 -20.52
N GLU A 129 -33.93 3.99 -21.50
CA GLU A 129 -33.67 4.70 -22.75
C GLU A 129 -33.79 6.20 -22.45
N HIS A 130 -32.81 6.99 -22.87
CA HIS A 130 -32.79 8.44 -22.66
C HIS A 130 -32.66 9.10 -24.03
N ASP A 131 -33.75 9.74 -24.44
CA ASP A 131 -33.88 10.54 -25.64
C ASP A 131 -32.93 11.74 -25.58
N THR A 132 -32.29 11.98 -26.71
CA THR A 132 -31.47 13.15 -27.00
C THR A 132 -32.38 14.26 -27.49
N ASP A 133 -32.60 15.29 -26.68
CA ASP A 133 -33.14 16.56 -27.15
C ASP A 133 -32.12 17.69 -27.02
N ASP A 134 -32.01 18.35 -28.16
CA ASP A 134 -31.17 19.44 -28.58
C ASP A 134 -31.62 20.76 -27.92
N ALA A 135 -30.71 21.47 -27.26
CA ALA A 135 -30.93 22.85 -26.87
C ALA A 135 -29.60 23.60 -26.78
N SER A 136 -29.26 24.22 -27.90
CA SER A 136 -28.30 25.31 -27.97
C SER A 136 -28.77 26.48 -27.09
N THR A 137 -27.96 26.88 -26.11
CA THR A 137 -28.03 28.23 -25.53
C THR A 137 -26.63 28.80 -25.43
N ASP A 138 -26.40 29.72 -26.35
CA ASP A 138 -25.38 30.74 -26.37
C ASP A 138 -25.65 31.74 -25.21
N THR A 139 -24.72 31.83 -24.26
CA THR A 139 -24.64 32.96 -23.32
C THR A 139 -23.20 33.35 -23.11
N SER A 140 -22.89 34.49 -23.70
CA SER A 140 -21.74 35.38 -23.53
C SER A 140 -21.25 35.59 -22.10
N ASP A 141 -19.92 35.71 -21.99
CA ASP A 141 -19.15 36.66 -21.18
C ASP A 141 -19.79 37.21 -19.90
N VAL A 142 -19.33 36.72 -18.75
CA VAL A 142 -19.12 37.55 -17.56
C VAL A 142 -17.81 37.14 -16.89
N LEU A 143 -16.85 38.07 -16.93
CA LEU A 143 -15.62 38.07 -16.14
C LEU A 143 -15.96 38.07 -14.64
N SER A 144 -15.44 37.07 -13.91
CA SER A 144 -15.28 37.14 -12.46
C SER A 144 -13.93 36.54 -12.09
N GLU A 145 -12.89 37.38 -12.17
CA GLU A 145 -11.75 37.28 -11.27
C GLU A 145 -12.30 37.44 -9.84
N VAL A 146 -12.27 36.39 -9.01
CA VAL A 146 -11.75 36.37 -7.63
C VAL A 146 -11.78 34.92 -7.14
N GLU A 147 -10.65 34.41 -6.67
CA GLU A 147 -10.47 33.61 -5.44
C GLU A 147 -9.35 32.57 -5.58
N VAL A 148 -8.14 33.08 -5.33
CA VAL A 148 -7.15 32.52 -4.40
C VAL A 148 -7.24 31.00 -4.22
N GLY A 149 -6.43 30.30 -5.00
CA GLY A 149 -6.10 28.90 -4.77
C GLY A 149 -5.57 28.68 -3.36
N ARG A 150 -6.43 28.20 -2.46
CA ARG A 150 -6.01 27.46 -1.28
C ARG A 150 -5.58 26.07 -1.73
N ARG A 151 -4.33 26.00 -2.18
CA ARG A 151 -3.56 24.75 -2.21
C ARG A 151 -3.44 24.30 -0.76
N VAL A 152 -4.34 23.43 -0.32
CA VAL A 152 -4.19 22.77 0.97
C VAL A 152 -2.93 21.92 0.85
N HIS A 153 -1.87 22.35 1.52
CA HIS A 153 -0.72 21.52 1.81
C HIS A 153 -1.23 20.35 2.64
N ILE A 154 -1.54 19.23 1.97
CA ILE A 154 -1.53 17.94 2.63
C ILE A 154 -0.05 17.72 2.93
N GLU A 155 0.32 17.79 4.20
CA GLU A 155 1.66 17.43 4.66
C GLU A 155 2.03 16.12 3.99
N ALA A 156 3.06 16.18 3.14
CA ALA A 156 3.62 15.00 2.51
C ALA A 156 4.22 14.16 3.63
N SER A 157 3.42 13.24 4.17
CA SER A 157 3.88 12.18 5.05
C SER A 157 5.06 11.49 4.36
N LEU A 158 6.12 11.32 5.15
CA LEU A 158 7.41 10.76 4.75
C LEU A 158 7.28 9.48 3.91
N PRO A 159 8.22 9.21 2.99
CA PRO A 159 8.20 8.03 2.14
C PRO A 159 8.55 6.79 2.98
N GLY A 160 7.56 6.24 3.68
CA GLY A 160 7.72 5.06 4.52
C GLY A 160 6.40 4.29 4.57
N LYS A 161 6.40 3.12 3.95
CA LYS A 161 5.26 2.21 3.70
C LYS A 161 4.24 2.69 2.67
N PRO A 162 3.80 1.81 1.73
CA PRO A 162 2.60 2.06 0.95
C PRO A 162 1.43 2.13 1.93
N GLU A 163 0.96 3.35 2.18
CA GLU A 163 -0.21 3.63 2.99
C GLU A 163 -1.39 2.90 2.35
N VAL A 164 -1.86 1.85 3.03
CA VAL A 164 -3.05 1.10 2.60
C VAL A 164 -4.23 1.99 2.95
N VAL A 165 -4.63 2.82 2.00
CA VAL A 165 -5.82 3.67 2.09
C VAL A 165 -7.04 2.77 2.27
N GLU A 166 -7.73 2.88 3.40
CA GLU A 166 -8.93 2.08 3.67
C GLU A 166 -10.15 2.73 2.99
N GLU A 167 -10.70 2.05 1.98
CA GLU A 167 -11.96 2.46 1.34
C GLU A 167 -13.16 2.14 2.23
N GLY A 168 -13.83 3.19 2.71
CA GLY A 168 -15.09 3.10 3.44
C GLY A 168 -16.34 3.14 2.54
N PRO A 169 -17.54 3.26 3.15
CA PRO A 169 -18.79 3.36 2.41
C PRO A 169 -18.89 4.65 1.59
N ILE A 170 -19.75 4.63 0.57
CA ILE A 170 -20.08 5.80 -0.26
C ILE A 170 -21.25 6.56 0.38
N HIS A 171 -21.24 7.89 0.34
CA HIS A 171 -22.31 8.68 0.90
C HIS A 171 -23.66 8.38 0.22
N ALA A 172 -24.73 8.25 1.00
CA ALA A 172 -26.04 7.80 0.50
C ALA A 172 -26.67 8.80 -0.50
N SER A 173 -26.53 10.09 -0.22
CA SER A 173 -27.10 11.16 -1.04
C SER A 173 -26.14 11.64 -2.15
N PHE A 174 -24.83 11.39 -2.02
CA PHE A 174 -23.80 11.96 -2.90
C PHE A 174 -22.83 10.87 -3.37
N PRO A 175 -23.10 10.22 -4.50
CA PRO A 175 -22.34 9.07 -4.96
C PRO A 175 -20.89 9.37 -5.36
N THR A 176 -20.50 10.64 -5.46
CA THR A 176 -19.14 11.13 -5.74
C THR A 176 -18.30 11.34 -4.47
N VAL A 177 -18.89 11.14 -3.28
CA VAL A 177 -18.25 11.40 -1.98
C VAL A 177 -18.06 10.09 -1.22
N PRO A 178 -16.98 9.32 -1.49
CA PRO A 178 -16.61 8.18 -0.67
C PRO A 178 -15.98 8.60 0.67
N ARG A 179 -16.05 7.69 1.65
CA ARG A 179 -15.31 7.81 2.91
C ARG A 179 -13.93 7.19 2.76
N ILE A 180 -12.88 7.98 2.93
CA ILE A 180 -11.49 7.56 2.81
C ILE A 180 -10.77 7.92 4.11
N ASP A 181 -10.14 6.92 4.74
CA ASP A 181 -9.45 7.06 6.04
C ASP A 181 -10.35 7.75 7.09
N GLY A 182 -11.64 7.39 7.08
CA GLY A 182 -12.64 7.92 8.00
C GLY A 182 -13.22 9.29 7.65
N VAL A 183 -12.76 9.96 6.60
CA VAL A 183 -13.19 11.31 6.19
C VAL A 183 -13.96 11.28 4.87
N TRP A 184 -15.01 12.08 4.73
CA TRP A 184 -15.72 12.25 3.47
C TRP A 184 -14.90 13.11 2.50
N VAL A 185 -14.67 12.60 1.31
CA VAL A 185 -13.86 13.28 0.31
C VAL A 185 -14.52 13.25 -1.06
N GLU A 186 -14.55 14.37 -1.74
CA GLU A 186 -14.92 14.47 -3.14
C GLU A 186 -13.69 14.21 -4.01
N ILE A 187 -13.82 13.27 -4.95
CA ILE A 187 -12.73 12.85 -5.84
C ILE A 187 -12.95 13.42 -7.24
N ALA A 188 -11.94 14.13 -7.75
CA ALA A 188 -11.86 14.53 -9.15
C ALA A 188 -10.51 14.11 -9.74
N CYS A 189 -10.46 13.87 -11.06
CA CYS A 189 -9.20 13.55 -11.72
C CYS A 189 -8.27 14.78 -11.72
N ALA A 190 -7.02 14.63 -11.29
CA ALA A 190 -6.07 15.74 -11.27
C ALA A 190 -5.66 16.22 -12.68
N VAL A 191 -5.87 15.38 -13.71
CA VAL A 191 -5.47 15.68 -15.10
C VAL A 191 -6.56 16.42 -15.85
N CYS A 192 -7.81 15.94 -15.83
CA CYS A 192 -8.92 16.57 -16.55
C CYS A 192 -9.94 17.31 -15.66
N GLY A 193 -9.88 17.17 -14.33
CA GLY A 193 -10.85 17.77 -13.41
C GLY A 193 -12.21 17.06 -13.35
N ASP A 194 -12.45 16.05 -14.20
CA ASP A 194 -13.73 15.33 -14.19
C ASP A 194 -13.90 14.51 -12.91
N ASN A 195 -15.12 14.49 -12.38
CA ASN A 195 -15.56 13.59 -11.30
C ASN A 195 -16.36 12.38 -11.85
N CYS A 196 -16.44 12.24 -13.17
CA CYS A 196 -17.23 11.23 -13.86
C CYS A 196 -16.43 10.42 -14.90
N THR A 197 -16.92 9.23 -15.17
CA THR A 197 -16.47 8.35 -16.25
C THR A 197 -17.61 8.14 -17.24
N PHE A 198 -17.32 7.56 -18.39
CA PHE A 198 -18.36 7.14 -19.35
C PHE A 198 -19.38 6.16 -18.74
N ARG A 199 -19.02 5.44 -17.67
CA ARG A 199 -19.89 4.50 -16.97
C ARG A 199 -20.59 5.11 -15.74
N GLY A 200 -20.48 6.43 -15.56
CA GLY A 200 -21.04 7.16 -14.43
C GLY A 200 -19.97 7.77 -13.52
N CYS A 201 -20.41 8.39 -12.43
CA CYS A 201 -19.58 9.07 -11.44
C CYS A 201 -18.49 8.17 -10.85
N MET A 202 -17.35 8.76 -10.51
CA MET A 202 -16.29 8.07 -9.77
C MET A 202 -16.74 7.88 -8.32
N ARG A 203 -17.14 6.65 -7.99
CA ARG A 203 -17.68 6.31 -6.66
C ARG A 203 -16.68 5.60 -5.75
N SER A 204 -15.50 5.25 -6.27
CA SER A 204 -14.46 4.52 -5.54
C SER A 204 -13.09 4.75 -6.15
N LEU A 205 -12.02 4.39 -5.43
CA LEU A 205 -10.65 4.53 -5.97
C LEU A 205 -10.46 3.65 -7.19
N LYS A 206 -11.10 2.47 -7.20
CA LYS A 206 -11.10 1.59 -8.37
C LYS A 206 -11.66 2.29 -9.61
N SER A 207 -12.75 3.03 -9.48
CA SER A 207 -13.34 3.78 -10.60
C SER A 207 -12.46 4.95 -11.05
N ALA A 208 -11.80 5.64 -10.11
CA ALA A 208 -10.87 6.73 -10.41
C ALA A 208 -9.59 6.22 -11.11
N ARG A 209 -9.02 5.12 -10.64
CA ARG A 209 -7.91 4.42 -11.31
C ARG A 209 -8.30 3.97 -12.72
N GLN A 210 -9.49 3.41 -12.87
CA GLN A 210 -10.00 2.97 -14.16
C GLN A 210 -10.16 4.16 -15.13
N HIS A 211 -10.76 5.28 -14.67
CA HIS A 211 -10.82 6.52 -15.45
C HIS A 211 -9.41 6.91 -15.93
N HIS A 212 -8.46 7.02 -15.00
CA HIS A 212 -7.11 7.49 -15.29
C HIS A 212 -6.42 6.60 -16.33
N THR A 213 -6.48 5.28 -16.15
CA THR A 213 -5.82 4.32 -17.04
C THR A 213 -6.44 4.32 -18.45
N HIS A 214 -7.75 4.60 -18.58
CA HIS A 214 -8.41 4.61 -19.89
C HIS A 214 -8.30 5.95 -20.62
N ARG A 215 -8.41 7.08 -19.89
CA ARG A 215 -8.45 8.43 -20.47
C ARG A 215 -7.06 9.07 -20.57
N HIS A 216 -6.12 8.67 -19.72
CA HIS A 216 -4.78 9.26 -19.65
C HIS A 216 -3.72 8.18 -19.82
N LYS A 217 -3.69 7.55 -21.01
CA LYS A 217 -2.76 6.44 -21.31
C LYS A 217 -1.29 6.82 -21.22
N ASP A 218 -0.99 8.10 -21.42
CA ASP A 218 0.37 8.65 -21.36
C ASP A 218 0.80 9.04 -19.94
N VAL A 219 -0.08 8.90 -18.95
CA VAL A 219 0.19 9.22 -17.54
C VAL A 219 0.16 7.94 -16.72
N SER A 220 1.31 7.59 -16.15
CA SER A 220 1.44 6.43 -15.27
C SER A 220 0.67 6.66 -13.96
N TYR A 221 -0.15 5.69 -13.57
CA TYR A 221 -0.84 5.73 -12.27
C TYR A 221 0.16 5.52 -11.13
N THR A 222 0.46 6.57 -10.36
CA THR A 222 1.43 6.56 -9.26
C THR A 222 0.77 6.59 -7.87
N GLY A 223 -0.51 6.25 -7.80
CA GLY A 223 -1.29 6.26 -6.57
C GLY A 223 -2.36 7.35 -6.55
N LEU A 224 -3.24 7.29 -5.55
CA LEU A 224 -4.44 8.12 -5.53
C LEU A 224 -4.13 9.62 -5.41
N LEU A 225 -3.27 9.98 -4.44
CA LEU A 225 -2.86 11.35 -4.16
C LEU A 225 -2.21 12.06 -5.36
N ASN A 226 -1.61 11.28 -6.25
CA ASN A 226 -0.91 11.82 -7.42
C ASN A 226 -1.81 11.91 -8.66
N CYS A 227 -2.82 11.05 -8.77
CA CYS A 227 -3.70 10.97 -9.94
C CYS A 227 -5.05 11.68 -9.75
N CYS A 228 -5.46 11.93 -8.51
CA CYS A 228 -6.75 12.52 -8.16
C CYS A 228 -6.58 13.69 -7.20
N SER A 229 -7.33 14.76 -7.43
CA SER A 229 -7.54 15.81 -6.43
C SER A 229 -8.64 15.35 -5.47
N MET A 230 -8.36 15.42 -4.18
CA MET A 230 -9.31 15.10 -3.12
C MET A 230 -9.65 16.36 -2.33
N ARG A 231 -10.94 16.70 -2.28
CA ARG A 231 -11.45 17.79 -1.46
C ARG A 231 -12.16 17.18 -0.26
N LYS A 232 -11.71 17.49 0.96
CA LYS A 232 -12.42 17.09 2.18
C LYS A 232 -13.77 17.81 2.22
N VAL A 233 -14.82 17.07 2.53
CA VAL A 233 -16.17 17.59 2.67
C VAL A 233 -16.60 17.31 4.11
N SER A 234 -17.13 18.33 4.79
CA SER A 234 -17.69 18.12 6.13
C SER A 234 -19.01 17.37 6.02
N GLU A 235 -19.43 16.68 7.07
CA GLU A 235 -20.73 15.99 7.08
C GLU A 235 -21.91 16.96 6.96
N ASP A 236 -21.70 18.25 7.31
CA ASP A 236 -22.70 19.32 7.16
C ASP A 236 -22.76 19.90 5.73
N ASP A 237 -21.68 19.76 4.96
CA ASP A 237 -21.58 20.25 3.57
C ASP A 237 -22.07 19.23 2.53
N VAL A 238 -22.38 18.00 2.96
CA VAL A 238 -22.88 16.89 2.13
C VAL A 238 -24.39 16.75 2.32
#